data_AF-A0A931YE61-F1
#
_entry.id   AF-A0A931YE61-F1
#
_cell.length_a   1.000
_cell.length_b   1.000
_cell.length_c   1.000
_cell.angle_alpha   90.00
_cell.angle_beta   90.00
_cell.angle_gamma   90.00
#
_symmetry.space_group_name_H-M   'P 1'
#
loop_
_entity.id
_entity.type
_entity.pdbx_description
1 polymer ?
#
loop_
_entity_poly.entity_id
_entity_poly.type
_entity_poly.pdbx_seq_one_letter_code
_entity_poly.pdbx_strand_id
1 'polypeptide(L)'
;MDYVGIDLHKKESQICILSEGGQLSECRIRTEPRHVNQQLAYSDGAIEEVTRPDERVQRLRTVPSVGPVAAAAFVATIDDAQRFRRAHEVEAYLGLVPRELSSGERQRRGRITKAGNARMRWLLVQAAVSILRCRHPQTDALRAWATRIAARRGKKIAVVALARRLAGILYAMLRDGTTYDPRALPRRAAEAVVPA
;
A
#
# COMPACT_ATOMS: atom_id res chain seq x y z
N MET A 1 -13.25 48.99 0.77
CA MET A 1 -12.28 47.89 0.73
C MET A 1 -12.70 46.95 -0.40
N ASP A 2 -11.76 46.55 -1.25
CA ASP A 2 -12.03 45.53 -2.26
C ASP A 2 -12.10 44.14 -1.61
N TYR A 3 -13.05 43.31 -2.03
CA TYR A 3 -13.21 41.94 -1.54
C TYR A 3 -12.64 40.96 -2.56
N VAL A 4 -11.72 40.11 -2.10
CA VAL A 4 -11.13 39.04 -2.93
C VAL A 4 -11.65 37.69 -2.46
N GLY A 5 -12.35 36.98 -3.34
CA GLY A 5 -12.73 35.59 -3.18
C GLY A 5 -11.85 34.68 -4.02
N ILE A 6 -11.37 33.58 -3.43
CA ILE A 6 -10.56 32.56 -4.15
C ILE A 6 -11.24 31.20 -3.96
N ASP A 7 -11.52 30.52 -5.08
CA ASP A 7 -12.01 29.15 -5.12
C ASP A 7 -10.97 28.25 -5.81
N LEU A 8 -10.39 27.32 -5.05
CA LEU A 8 -9.30 26.46 -5.50
C LEU A 8 -9.82 25.15 -6.08
N HIS A 9 -9.45 24.87 -7.32
CA HIS A 9 -9.95 23.72 -8.06
C HIS A 9 -8.81 23.00 -8.80
N LYS A 10 -8.96 21.70 -9.04
CA LYS A 10 -7.90 20.84 -9.60
C LYS A 10 -7.47 21.18 -11.04
N LYS A 11 -8.30 21.91 -11.79
CA LYS A 11 -8.05 22.23 -13.20
C LYS A 11 -8.00 23.73 -13.43
N GLU A 12 -8.94 24.47 -12.87
CA GLU A 12 -9.03 25.92 -12.98
C GLU A 12 -9.49 26.47 -11.65
N SER A 13 -8.68 27.31 -11.02
CA SER A 13 -9.09 28.06 -9.82
C SER A 13 -9.71 29.38 -10.24
N GLN A 14 -10.75 29.80 -9.53
CA GLN A 14 -11.46 31.04 -9.80
C GLN A 14 -11.05 32.10 -8.78
N ILE A 15 -10.76 33.30 -9.27
CA ILE A 15 -10.52 34.49 -8.45
C ILE A 15 -11.59 35.51 -8.81
N CYS A 16 -12.31 35.99 -7.81
CA CYS A 16 -13.31 37.04 -7.93
C CYS A 16 -12.85 38.25 -7.13
N ILE A 17 -12.80 39.42 -7.76
CA ILE A 17 -12.50 40.69 -7.13
C ILE A 17 -13.76 41.56 -7.23
N LEU A 18 -14.32 41.96 -6.08
CA LEU A 18 -15.39 42.93 -6.00
C LEU A 18 -14.80 44.27 -5.58
N SER A 19 -14.83 45.23 -6.50
CA SER A 19 -14.36 46.60 -6.23
C SER A 19 -15.37 47.42 -5.41
N GLU A 20 -14.92 48.49 -4.76
CA GLU A 20 -15.78 49.41 -4.00
C GLU A 20 -16.98 49.98 -4.80
N GLY A 21 -16.84 50.12 -6.13
CA GLY A 21 -17.91 50.57 -7.03
C GLY A 21 -18.95 49.50 -7.39
N GLY A 22 -18.87 48.30 -6.81
CA GLY A 22 -19.77 47.17 -7.11
C GLY A 22 -19.44 46.42 -8.40
N GLN A 23 -18.34 46.76 -9.07
CA GLN A 23 -17.89 46.05 -10.27
C GLN A 23 -17.18 44.75 -9.87
N LEU A 24 -17.68 43.62 -10.38
CA LEU A 24 -17.11 42.29 -10.22
C LEU A 24 -16.15 41.98 -11.38
N SER A 25 -14.92 41.56 -11.04
CA SER A 25 -13.96 41.00 -11.98
C SER A 25 -13.70 39.53 -11.66
N GLU A 26 -14.06 38.63 -12.57
CA GLU A 26 -13.79 37.20 -12.48
C GLU A 26 -12.60 36.82 -13.37
N CYS A 27 -11.62 36.11 -12.81
CA CYS A 27 -10.54 35.50 -13.55
C CYS A 27 -10.50 34.00 -13.24
N ARG A 28 -10.34 33.17 -14.29
CA ARG A 28 -10.06 31.74 -14.15
C ARG A 28 -8.60 31.48 -14.47
N ILE A 29 -7.88 30.89 -13.53
CA ILE A 29 -6.47 30.56 -13.66
C ILE A 29 -6.36 29.04 -13.72
N ARG A 30 -5.73 28.53 -14.78
CA ARG A 30 -5.45 27.10 -14.88
C ARG A 30 -4.51 26.68 -13.74
N THR A 31 -4.94 25.71 -12.94
CA THR A 31 -4.13 25.18 -11.84
C THR A 31 -3.03 24.30 -12.41
N GLU A 32 -1.81 24.81 -12.48
CA GLU A 32 -0.64 24.05 -12.91
C GLU A 32 0.09 23.43 -11.70
N PRO A 33 0.16 22.10 -11.58
CA PRO A 33 0.79 21.44 -10.43
C PRO A 33 2.33 21.45 -10.50
N ARG A 34 2.95 22.36 -11.24
CA ARG A 34 4.39 22.35 -11.56
C ARG A 34 5.26 22.29 -10.31
N HIS A 35 4.99 23.15 -9.32
CA HIS A 35 5.78 23.21 -8.09
C HIS A 35 5.70 21.89 -7.28
N VAL A 36 4.49 21.36 -7.11
CA VAL A 36 4.28 20.10 -6.38
C VAL A 36 4.94 18.94 -7.11
N ASN A 37 4.81 18.86 -8.44
CA ASN A 37 5.45 17.82 -9.24
C ASN A 37 6.98 17.91 -9.18
N GLN A 38 7.56 19.11 -9.17
CA GLN A 38 9.00 19.31 -8.99
C GLN A 38 9.47 18.83 -7.61
N GLN A 39 8.73 19.16 -6.54
CA GLN A 39 9.05 18.70 -5.19
C GLN A 39 8.93 17.18 -5.03
N LEU A 40 7.94 16.57 -5.70
CA LEU A 40 7.79 15.12 -5.76
C LEU A 40 8.98 14.47 -6.47
N ALA A 41 9.36 14.97 -7.65
CA ALA A 41 10.50 14.45 -8.40
C ALA A 41 11.81 14.56 -7.62
N TYR A 42 12.03 15.67 -6.93
CA TYR A 42 13.19 15.85 -6.04
C TYR A 42 13.20 14.81 -4.91
N SER A 43 12.05 14.63 -4.23
CA SER A 43 11.93 13.67 -3.12
C SER A 43 12.12 12.23 -3.60
N ASP A 44 11.54 11.87 -4.75
CA ASP A 44 11.69 10.55 -5.36
C ASP A 44 13.16 10.28 -5.72
N GLY A 45 13.86 11.27 -6.27
CA GLY A 45 15.30 11.19 -6.55
C GLY A 45 16.13 10.93 -5.29
N ALA A 46 15.89 11.70 -4.22
CA ALA A 46 16.58 11.52 -2.94
C ALA A 46 16.32 10.13 -2.32
N ILE A 47 15.08 9.63 -2.41
CA ILE A 47 14.73 8.27 -1.95
C ILE A 47 15.48 7.23 -2.77
N GLU A 48 15.57 7.39 -4.09
CA GLU A 48 16.28 6.47 -4.97
C GLU A 48 17.78 6.43 -4.62
N GLU A 49 18.42 7.59 -4.43
CA GLU A 49 19.84 7.66 -4.07
C GLU A 49 20.16 6.89 -2.79
N VAL A 50 19.32 7.03 -1.76
CA VAL A 50 19.48 6.34 -0.47
C VAL A 50 19.19 4.84 -0.58
N THR A 51 18.24 4.44 -1.42
CA THR A 51 17.78 3.03 -1.51
C THR A 51 18.50 2.19 -2.55
N ARG A 52 19.15 2.83 -3.54
CA ARG A 52 19.87 2.16 -4.64
C ARG A 52 20.96 1.17 -4.17
N PRO A 53 21.79 1.48 -3.16
CA PRO A 53 22.89 0.58 -2.77
C PRO A 53 22.44 -0.69 -2.05
N ASP A 54 21.24 -0.70 -1.43
CA ASP A 54 20.77 -1.86 -0.67
C ASP A 54 20.11 -2.90 -1.60
N GLU A 55 20.82 -3.99 -1.87
CA GLU A 55 20.32 -5.09 -2.70
C GLU A 55 19.03 -5.71 -2.17
N ARG A 56 18.81 -5.72 -0.85
CA ARG A 56 17.57 -6.25 -0.25
C ARG A 56 16.39 -5.40 -0.72
N VAL A 57 16.57 -4.08 -0.71
CA VAL A 57 15.55 -3.14 -1.21
C VAL A 57 15.29 -3.38 -2.70
N GLN A 58 16.34 -3.56 -3.51
CA GLN A 58 16.20 -3.83 -4.95
C GLN A 58 15.45 -5.14 -5.21
N ARG A 59 15.76 -6.21 -4.47
CA ARG A 59 15.03 -7.50 -4.56
C ARG A 59 13.55 -7.30 -4.25
N LEU A 60 13.20 -6.63 -3.15
CA LEU A 60 11.80 -6.43 -2.75
C LEU A 60 11.01 -5.56 -3.74
N ARG A 61 11.66 -4.61 -4.43
CA ARG A 61 11.04 -3.77 -5.48
C ARG A 61 10.60 -4.56 -6.71
N THR A 62 11.08 -5.79 -6.90
CA THR A 62 10.61 -6.66 -7.99
C THR A 62 9.17 -7.12 -7.80
N VAL A 63 8.62 -7.02 -6.58
CA VAL A 63 7.20 -7.27 -6.31
C VAL A 63 6.37 -6.11 -6.89
N PRO A 64 5.32 -6.39 -7.67
CA PRO A 64 4.52 -5.34 -8.27
C PRO A 64 3.85 -4.47 -7.20
N SER A 65 3.81 -3.16 -7.44
CA SER A 65 3.30 -2.15 -6.51
C SER A 65 4.09 -2.00 -5.19
N VAL A 66 5.29 -2.57 -5.09
CA VAL A 66 6.23 -2.31 -3.98
C VAL A 66 7.33 -1.37 -4.49
N GLY A 67 7.21 -0.09 -4.14
CA GLY A 67 8.21 0.93 -4.49
C GLY A 67 9.37 1.02 -3.49
N PRO A 68 10.35 1.92 -3.72
CA PRO A 68 11.55 2.05 -2.89
C PRO A 68 11.21 2.37 -1.43
N VAL A 69 10.22 3.24 -1.18
CA VAL A 69 9.76 3.56 0.19
C VAL A 69 9.21 2.32 0.92
N ALA A 70 8.37 1.53 0.25
CA ALA A 70 7.75 0.36 0.87
C ALA A 70 8.77 -0.75 1.11
N ALA A 71 9.68 -0.97 0.16
CA ALA A 71 10.75 -1.95 0.28
C ALA A 71 11.75 -1.56 1.38
N ALA A 72 12.24 -0.32 1.39
CA ALA A 72 13.15 0.17 2.42
C ALA A 72 12.52 0.14 3.81
N ALA A 73 11.26 0.57 3.94
CA ALA A 73 10.54 0.48 5.20
C ALA A 73 10.37 -0.96 5.67
N PHE A 74 10.16 -1.92 4.76
CA PHE A 74 10.04 -3.33 5.10
C PHE A 74 11.38 -3.89 5.60
N VAL A 75 12.47 -3.65 4.85
CA VAL A 75 13.82 -4.04 5.25
C VAL A 75 14.16 -3.46 6.63
N ALA A 76 13.91 -2.17 6.86
CA ALA A 76 14.18 -1.53 8.15
C ALA A 76 13.27 -2.03 9.29
N THR A 77 12.02 -2.42 9.00
CA THR A 77 11.08 -2.92 10.01
C THR A 77 11.39 -4.37 10.40
N ILE A 78 11.83 -5.20 9.44
CA ILE A 78 12.17 -6.60 9.68
C ILE A 78 13.59 -6.74 10.21
N ASP A 79 14.52 -5.93 9.73
CA ASP A 79 15.95 -6.01 10.02
C ASP A 79 16.50 -7.42 9.73
N ASP A 80 16.82 -8.21 10.76
CA ASP A 80 17.17 -9.62 10.61
C ASP A 80 15.94 -10.50 10.33
N ALA A 81 15.89 -11.09 9.13
CA ALA A 81 14.84 -12.03 8.75
C ALA A 81 14.91 -13.36 9.53
N GLN A 82 16.09 -13.76 10.02
CA GLN A 82 16.27 -15.05 10.73
C GLN A 82 15.64 -15.03 12.13
N ARG A 83 15.31 -13.85 12.68
CA ARG A 83 14.61 -13.73 13.97
C ARG A 83 13.20 -14.32 13.96
N PHE A 84 12.62 -14.52 12.78
CA PHE A 84 11.31 -15.14 12.61
C PHE A 84 11.47 -16.57 12.10
N ARG A 85 10.72 -17.51 12.68
CA ARG A 85 10.73 -18.90 12.22
C ARG A 85 9.84 -19.11 11.00
N ARG A 86 8.75 -18.33 10.92
CA ARG A 86 7.70 -18.51 9.91
C ARG A 86 7.15 -17.16 9.45
N ALA A 87 6.71 -17.10 8.19
CA ALA A 87 6.06 -15.91 7.62
C ALA A 87 4.86 -15.43 8.44
N HIS A 88 4.13 -16.36 9.07
CA HIS A 88 3.00 -16.05 9.96
C HIS A 88 3.41 -15.13 11.13
N GLU A 89 4.62 -15.27 11.66
CA GLU A 89 5.11 -14.44 12.77
C GLU A 89 5.33 -13.00 12.31
N VAL A 90 5.81 -12.80 11.08
CA VAL A 90 5.94 -11.47 10.46
C VAL A 90 4.56 -10.84 10.22
N GLU A 91 3.62 -11.61 9.69
CA GLU A 91 2.24 -11.14 9.51
C GLU A 91 1.61 -10.70 10.84
N ALA A 92 1.89 -11.42 11.92
CA ALA A 92 1.43 -11.08 13.27
C ALA A 92 2.16 -9.86 13.84
N TYR A 93 3.48 -9.78 13.66
CA TYR A 93 4.33 -8.65 14.05
C TYR A 93 3.90 -7.33 13.40
N LEU A 94 3.46 -7.39 12.14
CA LEU A 94 2.92 -6.24 11.39
C LEU A 94 1.43 -5.98 11.67
N GLY A 95 0.81 -6.76 12.55
CA GLY A 95 -0.57 -6.59 12.97
C GLY A 95 -1.60 -6.86 11.88
N LEU A 96 -1.27 -7.73 10.91
CA LEU A 96 -2.11 -8.11 9.76
C LEU A 96 -2.93 -9.39 9.99
N VAL A 97 -2.72 -10.04 11.13
CA VAL A 97 -3.50 -11.22 11.54
C VAL A 97 -4.80 -10.83 12.24
N PRO A 98 -5.90 -11.59 12.07
CA PRO A 98 -7.11 -11.41 12.85
C PRO A 98 -6.82 -11.52 14.35
N ARG A 99 -7.46 -10.68 15.16
CA ARG A 99 -7.49 -10.87 16.61
C ARG A 99 -8.32 -12.11 16.93
N GLU A 100 -7.78 -12.96 17.78
CA GLU A 100 -8.47 -14.12 18.29
C GLU A 100 -9.16 -13.78 19.62
N LEU A 101 -10.45 -14.04 19.69
CA LEU A 101 -11.30 -13.90 20.89
C LEU A 101 -12.01 -15.24 21.12
N SER A 102 -11.22 -16.32 21.12
CA SER A 102 -11.71 -17.67 21.30
C SER A 102 -11.75 -18.00 22.80
N SER A 103 -12.84 -18.62 23.25
CA SER A 103 -13.01 -19.13 24.61
C SER A 103 -13.53 -20.55 24.53
N GLY A 104 -12.89 -21.51 25.20
CA GLY A 104 -13.35 -22.91 25.34
C GLY A 104 -13.97 -23.50 24.06
N GLU A 105 -15.29 -23.42 23.95
CA GLU A 105 -16.10 -24.00 22.86
C GLU A 105 -16.36 -23.08 21.66
N ARG A 106 -15.99 -21.80 21.71
CA ARG A 106 -16.28 -20.81 20.66
C ARG A 106 -15.01 -20.21 20.10
N GLN A 107 -14.71 -20.47 18.82
CA GLN A 107 -13.67 -19.78 18.07
C GLN A 107 -14.24 -18.52 17.42
N ARG A 108 -13.75 -17.34 17.82
CA ARG A 108 -14.17 -16.06 17.20
C ARG A 108 -12.98 -15.26 16.71
N ARG A 109 -12.89 -15.10 15.38
CA ARG A 109 -11.88 -14.24 14.73
C ARG A 109 -12.47 -12.87 14.42
N GLY A 110 -11.85 -11.83 14.95
CA GLY A 110 -12.29 -10.44 14.83
C GLY A 110 -11.53 -9.64 13.78
N ARG A 111 -11.47 -8.31 14.00
CA ARG A 111 -10.66 -7.39 13.19
C ARG A 111 -9.18 -7.73 13.35
N ILE A 112 -8.33 -7.23 12.44
CA ILE A 112 -6.88 -7.37 12.60
C ILE A 112 -6.39 -6.78 13.92
N THR A 113 -5.31 -7.32 14.47
CA THR A 113 -4.76 -6.88 15.76
C THR A 113 -4.27 -5.43 15.72
N LYS A 114 -3.81 -4.94 14.56
CA LYS A 114 -3.17 -3.62 14.37
C LYS A 114 -1.91 -3.40 15.22
N ALA A 115 -1.35 -4.46 15.79
CA ALA A 115 -0.10 -4.41 16.55
C ALA A 115 1.09 -4.02 15.64
N GLY A 116 2.18 -3.56 16.26
CA GLY A 116 3.41 -3.22 15.57
C GLY A 116 3.35 -1.94 14.74
N ASN A 117 4.15 -1.89 13.67
CA ASN A 117 4.39 -0.68 12.89
C ASN A 117 3.18 -0.28 12.02
N ALA A 118 2.48 0.78 12.43
CA ALA A 118 1.32 1.31 11.72
C ALA A 118 1.64 1.82 10.30
N ARG A 119 2.83 2.41 10.09
CA ARG A 119 3.27 2.93 8.80
C ARG A 119 3.55 1.79 7.82
N MET A 120 4.25 0.74 8.26
CA MET A 120 4.50 -0.43 7.43
C MET A 120 3.20 -1.13 7.04
N ARG A 121 2.27 -1.29 7.99
CA ARG A 121 0.93 -1.82 7.71
C ARG A 121 0.18 -0.97 6.68
N TRP A 122 0.24 0.35 6.79
CA TRP A 122 -0.37 1.25 5.80
C TRP A 122 0.27 1.09 4.41
N LEU A 123 1.60 1.03 4.31
CA LEU A 123 2.32 0.82 3.05
C LEU A 123 1.89 -0.48 2.36
N LEU A 124 1.79 -1.59 3.09
CA LEU A 124 1.31 -2.88 2.54
C LEU A 124 -0.13 -2.81 2.07
N VAL A 125 -0.99 -2.08 2.79
CA VAL A 125 -2.37 -1.86 2.37
C VAL A 125 -2.44 -1.01 1.09
N GLN A 126 -1.61 0.02 0.96
CA GLN A 126 -1.53 0.80 -0.28
C GLN A 126 -1.03 -0.04 -1.46
N ALA A 127 0.00 -0.85 -1.26
CA ALA A 127 0.49 -1.78 -2.27
C ALA A 127 -0.61 -2.77 -2.72
N ALA A 128 -1.37 -3.32 -1.77
CA ALA A 128 -2.50 -4.21 -2.06
C ALA A 128 -3.63 -3.50 -2.85
N VAL A 129 -3.98 -2.26 -2.47
CA VAL A 129 -4.97 -1.46 -3.21
C VAL A 129 -4.46 -1.17 -4.63
N SER A 130 -3.19 -0.82 -4.79
CA SER A 130 -2.57 -0.56 -6.09
C SER A 130 -2.61 -1.82 -6.97
N ILE A 131 -2.24 -2.99 -6.44
CA ILE A 131 -2.34 -4.28 -7.14
C ILE A 131 -3.76 -4.49 -7.67
N LEU A 132 -4.79 -4.26 -6.86
CA LEU A 132 -6.20 -4.43 -7.27
C LEU A 132 -6.66 -3.42 -8.33
N ARG A 133 -6.01 -2.26 -8.46
CA ARG A 133 -6.36 -1.19 -9.41
C ARG A 133 -5.57 -1.22 -10.71
N CYS A 134 -4.30 -1.61 -10.65
CA CYS A 134 -3.42 -1.74 -11.81
C CYS A 134 -4.00 -2.78 -12.80
N ARG A 135 -3.57 -2.84 -14.06
CA ARG A 135 -3.85 -3.99 -14.95
C ARG A 135 -2.55 -4.39 -15.62
N HIS A 136 -1.75 -5.16 -14.90
CA HIS A 136 -0.41 -5.56 -15.33
C HIS A 136 -0.21 -7.08 -15.17
N PRO A 137 0.42 -7.79 -16.12
CA PRO A 137 0.57 -9.24 -16.05
C PRO A 137 1.16 -9.76 -14.74
N GLN A 138 2.15 -9.05 -14.17
CA GLN A 138 2.78 -9.44 -12.89
C GLN A 138 1.80 -9.41 -11.69
N THR A 139 0.71 -8.64 -11.79
CA THR A 139 -0.28 -8.50 -10.72
C THR A 139 -1.45 -9.48 -10.83
N ASP A 140 -1.59 -10.19 -11.95
CA ASP A 140 -2.81 -10.91 -12.27
C ASP A 140 -3.09 -12.07 -11.32
N ALA A 141 -2.07 -12.83 -10.95
CA ALA A 141 -2.20 -13.93 -9.99
C ALA A 141 -2.67 -13.43 -8.60
N LEU A 142 -2.06 -12.35 -8.11
CA LEU A 142 -2.41 -11.74 -6.81
C LEU A 142 -3.81 -11.11 -6.85
N ARG A 143 -4.14 -10.41 -7.93
CA ARG A 143 -5.45 -9.81 -8.16
C ARG A 143 -6.53 -10.89 -8.22
N ALA A 144 -6.36 -11.92 -9.05
CA ALA A 144 -7.34 -13.00 -9.20
C ALA A 144 -7.59 -13.71 -7.88
N TRP A 145 -6.54 -13.98 -7.10
CA TRP A 145 -6.67 -14.53 -5.76
C TRP A 145 -7.46 -13.60 -4.81
N ALA A 146 -7.12 -12.31 -4.78
CA ALA A 146 -7.81 -11.35 -3.92
C ALA A 146 -9.26 -11.10 -4.34
N THR A 147 -9.58 -11.09 -5.64
CA THR A 147 -10.94 -10.97 -6.17
C THR A 147 -11.84 -12.11 -5.70
N ARG A 148 -11.33 -13.35 -5.64
CA ARG A 148 -12.07 -14.50 -5.07
C ARG A 148 -12.38 -14.35 -3.59
N ILE A 149 -11.53 -13.65 -2.83
CA ILE A 149 -11.81 -13.31 -1.44
C ILE A 149 -12.85 -12.18 -1.37
N ALA A 150 -12.72 -11.18 -2.24
CA ALA A 150 -13.64 -10.05 -2.29
C ALA A 150 -15.08 -10.50 -2.59
N ALA A 151 -15.25 -11.49 -3.47
CA ALA A 151 -16.55 -12.08 -3.79
C ALA A 151 -17.20 -12.76 -2.58
N ARG A 152 -16.42 -13.40 -1.70
CA ARG A 152 -16.94 -14.17 -0.55
C ARG A 152 -17.06 -13.37 0.74
N ARG A 153 -16.16 -12.42 0.98
CA ARG A 153 -16.01 -11.70 2.27
C ARG A 153 -15.93 -10.18 2.13
N GLY A 154 -16.06 -9.64 0.93
CA GLY A 154 -16.09 -8.21 0.66
C GLY A 154 -14.71 -7.58 0.40
N LYS A 155 -14.72 -6.43 -0.28
CA LYS A 155 -13.52 -5.75 -0.80
C LYS A 155 -12.51 -5.36 0.28
N LYS A 156 -12.98 -4.82 1.42
CA LYS A 156 -12.10 -4.38 2.52
C LYS A 156 -11.31 -5.56 3.12
N ILE A 157 -11.94 -6.72 3.26
CA ILE A 157 -11.28 -7.93 3.77
C ILE A 157 -10.26 -8.44 2.75
N ALA A 158 -10.60 -8.45 1.46
CA ALA A 158 -9.68 -8.85 0.40
C ALA A 158 -8.41 -8.00 0.34
N VAL A 159 -8.52 -6.67 0.49
CA VAL A 159 -7.36 -5.76 0.54
C VAL A 159 -6.42 -6.14 1.69
N VAL A 160 -6.95 -6.35 2.89
CA VAL A 160 -6.13 -6.70 4.06
C VAL A 160 -5.54 -8.09 3.93
N ALA A 161 -6.29 -9.06 3.40
CA ALA A 161 -5.78 -10.40 3.10
C ALA A 161 -4.63 -10.36 2.08
N LEU A 162 -4.73 -9.49 1.07
CA LEU A 162 -3.66 -9.28 0.09
C LEU A 162 -2.44 -8.61 0.72
N ALA A 163 -2.63 -7.59 1.58
CA ALA A 163 -1.53 -6.98 2.33
C ALA A 163 -0.79 -8.00 3.21
N ARG A 164 -1.54 -8.89 3.89
CA ARG A 164 -0.99 -10.01 4.65
C ARG A 164 -0.16 -10.94 3.77
N ARG A 165 -0.70 -11.34 2.62
CA ARG A 165 0.01 -12.19 1.65
C ARG A 165 1.29 -11.52 1.13
N LEU A 166 1.26 -10.22 0.86
CA LEU A 166 2.44 -9.46 0.46
C LEU A 166 3.52 -9.47 1.54
N ALA A 167 3.14 -9.31 2.82
CA ALA A 167 4.10 -9.40 3.93
C ALA A 167 4.82 -10.75 3.94
N GLY A 168 4.10 -11.85 3.74
CA GLY A 168 4.69 -13.19 3.65
C GLY A 168 5.63 -13.37 2.45
N ILE A 169 5.27 -12.82 1.29
CA ILE A 169 6.12 -12.84 0.07
C ILE A 169 7.40 -12.04 0.29
N LEU A 170 7.28 -10.80 0.77
CA LEU A 170 8.43 -9.93 1.03
C LEU A 170 9.36 -10.54 2.08
N TYR A 171 8.81 -11.16 3.11
CA TYR A 171 9.59 -11.86 4.12
C TYR A 171 10.36 -13.06 3.52
N ALA A 172 9.71 -13.90 2.72
CA ALA A 172 10.37 -15.04 2.08
C ALA A 172 11.51 -14.57 1.16
N MET A 173 11.28 -13.52 0.37
CA MET A 173 12.31 -12.93 -0.49
C MET A 173 13.48 -12.35 0.32
N LEU A 174 13.20 -11.68 1.43
CA LEU A 174 14.22 -11.13 2.32
C LEU A 174 15.05 -12.22 2.99
N ARG A 175 14.42 -13.30 3.44
CA ARG A 175 15.06 -14.45 4.09
C ARG A 175 15.92 -15.26 3.12
N ASP A 176 15.38 -15.52 1.91
CA ASP A 176 15.98 -16.44 0.94
C ASP A 176 16.89 -15.72 -0.09
N GLY A 177 16.93 -14.39 -0.07
CA GLY A 177 17.72 -13.60 -1.02
C GLY A 177 17.21 -13.68 -2.46
N THR A 178 15.92 -14.00 -2.66
CA THR A 178 15.31 -14.24 -3.98
C THR A 178 14.58 -13.02 -4.53
N THR A 179 14.35 -13.01 -5.85
CA THR A 179 13.51 -12.02 -6.55
C THR A 179 12.08 -12.54 -6.72
N TYR A 180 11.13 -11.63 -6.95
CA TYR A 180 9.74 -11.99 -7.13
C TYR A 180 9.52 -12.75 -8.45
N ASP A 181 8.92 -13.94 -8.36
CA ASP A 181 8.40 -14.68 -9.50
C ASP A 181 6.88 -14.84 -9.38
N PRO A 182 6.06 -14.23 -10.26
CA PRO A 182 4.61 -14.39 -10.24
C PRO A 182 4.15 -15.83 -10.47
N ARG A 183 4.96 -16.70 -11.09
CA ARG A 183 4.63 -18.11 -11.36
C ARG A 183 4.83 -19.01 -10.13
N ALA A 184 5.74 -18.63 -9.24
CA ALA A 184 6.04 -19.37 -8.02
C ALA A 184 4.95 -19.26 -6.94
N LEU A 185 3.94 -18.40 -7.12
CA LEU A 185 2.82 -18.29 -6.19
C LEU A 185 2.08 -19.64 -6.10
N PRO A 186 1.97 -20.25 -4.90
CA PRO A 186 1.35 -21.56 -4.77
C PRO A 186 -0.09 -21.50 -5.27
N ARG A 187 -0.37 -22.26 -6.34
CA ARG A 187 -1.73 -22.48 -6.87
C ARG A 187 -2.64 -23.13 -5.81
N ARG A 188 -2.05 -23.83 -4.82
CA ARG A 188 -2.71 -24.60 -3.76
C ARG A 188 -3.60 -23.82 -2.79
N ALA A 189 -3.58 -22.48 -2.78
CA ALA A 189 -4.58 -21.70 -2.01
C ALA A 189 -5.98 -21.66 -2.68
N ALA A 190 -6.19 -22.41 -3.77
CA ALA A 190 -7.51 -22.65 -4.33
C ALA A 190 -8.32 -23.75 -3.59
N GLU A 191 -7.69 -24.58 -2.75
CA GLU A 191 -8.36 -25.74 -2.11
C GLU A 191 -8.44 -25.70 -0.58
N ALA A 192 -7.75 -24.78 0.10
CA ALA A 192 -7.91 -24.64 1.55
C ALA A 192 -9.17 -23.81 1.88
N VAL A 193 -10.32 -24.45 1.74
CA VAL A 193 -11.57 -24.09 2.43
C VAL A 193 -11.27 -24.16 3.93
N VAL A 194 -11.20 -23.01 4.58
CA VAL A 194 -11.29 -22.95 6.04
C VAL A 194 -12.74 -23.34 6.37
N PRO A 195 -12.99 -24.45 7.11
CA PRO A 195 -14.35 -24.85 7.44
C PRO A 195 -15.05 -23.76 8.26
N ALA A 196 -16.38 -23.74 8.13
CA ALA A 196 -17.31 -22.73 8.62
C ALA A 196 -17.14 -22.43 10.11
#